data_AF-A0A7J2SY74-F1
#
_entry.id   AF-A0A7J2SY74-F1
#
_cell.length_a   1.000
_cell.length_b   1.000
_cell.length_c   1.000
_cell.angle_alpha   90.00
_cell.angle_beta   90.00
_cell.angle_gamma   90.00
#
_symmetry.space_group_name_H-M   'P 1'
#
loop_
_entity.id
_entity.type
_entity.pdbx_description
1 polymer ?
#
loop_
_entity_poly.entity_id
_entity_poly.type
_entity_poly.pdbx_seq_one_letter_code
_entity_poly.pdbx_strand_id
1 'polypeptide(L)'
;MDLFGFYRVASKLKVIRRAGWAKRAPSADVESVADHSLMVSILSIVLAERLGLDPSRCAALAAIHDLAESMVGDLLPEEARPEEKHARERAALAAIAGSLGDGDALLRLYDEYERGATPESRLVHQVDKLELALQAISYYMDGVLDGQDACEFVRAALRYLRDGDLADHLQAALRASGLVCAPAIGDSPGRFLYFWPVGKSRACGYAWRSSVRASWPRTSRRGSSGSRRATWSPTGSPWPTFR
;
A
#
# COMPACT_ATOMS: atom_id res chain seq x y z
N MET A 1 6.35 -20.57 -22.68
CA MET A 1 6.33 -19.11 -22.93
C MET A 1 7.74 -18.61 -22.69
N ASP A 2 8.26 -17.76 -23.56
CA ASP A 2 9.55 -17.11 -23.36
C ASP A 2 9.39 -15.87 -22.45
N LEU A 3 10.51 -15.25 -22.07
CA LEU A 3 10.48 -14.07 -21.19
C LEU A 3 9.64 -12.92 -21.77
N PHE A 4 9.67 -12.72 -23.09
CA PHE A 4 8.89 -11.68 -23.74
C PHE A 4 7.38 -11.97 -23.71
N GLY A 5 6.98 -13.22 -23.91
CA GLY A 5 5.59 -13.65 -23.74
C GLY A 5 5.10 -13.40 -22.32
N PHE A 6 5.91 -13.72 -21.31
CA PHE A 6 5.58 -13.43 -19.91
C PHE A 6 5.42 -11.93 -19.68
N TYR A 7 6.39 -11.14 -20.16
CA TYR A 7 6.31 -9.68 -20.08
C TYR A 7 5.04 -9.14 -20.73
N ARG A 8 4.62 -9.65 -21.89
CA ARG A 8 3.39 -9.21 -22.57
C ARG A 8 2.13 -9.51 -21.77
N VAL A 9 2.11 -10.57 -20.98
CA VAL A 9 1.00 -10.85 -20.06
C VAL A 9 1.09 -9.92 -18.86
N ALA A 10 2.18 -9.96 -18.11
CA ALA A 10 2.35 -9.18 -16.87
C ALA A 10 2.23 -7.66 -17.10
N SER A 11 2.75 -7.13 -18.22
CA SER A 11 2.71 -5.69 -18.52
C SER A 11 1.30 -5.14 -18.78
N LYS A 12 0.28 -5.99 -18.95
CA LYS A 12 -1.12 -5.53 -19.01
C LYS A 12 -1.56 -4.81 -17.73
N LEU A 13 -0.94 -5.10 -16.59
CA LEU A 13 -1.20 -4.39 -15.33
C LEU A 13 -0.97 -2.87 -15.45
N LYS A 14 -0.12 -2.43 -16.39
CA LYS A 14 0.17 -1.00 -16.63
C LYS A 14 -0.99 -0.24 -17.27
N VAL A 15 -1.96 -0.96 -17.84
CA VAL A 15 -3.10 -0.35 -18.57
C VAL A 15 -4.44 -0.73 -17.96
N ILE A 16 -4.48 -1.74 -17.09
CA ILE A 16 -5.68 -2.08 -16.31
C ILE A 16 -5.82 -1.02 -15.24
N ARG A 17 -6.85 -0.18 -15.38
CA ARG A 17 -7.22 0.83 -14.38
C ARG A 17 -7.88 0.14 -13.19
N ARG A 18 -7.58 0.59 -11.98
CA ARG A 18 -8.24 0.09 -10.77
C ARG A 18 -9.75 0.37 -10.83
N ALA A 19 -10.55 -0.68 -10.89
CA ALA A 19 -11.97 -0.65 -11.24
C ALA A 19 -12.79 0.15 -10.22
N GLY A 20 -12.41 0.10 -8.94
CA GLY A 20 -13.05 0.89 -7.88
C GLY A 20 -13.01 2.38 -8.16
N TRP A 21 -11.85 2.91 -8.56
CA TRP A 21 -11.70 4.32 -8.93
C TRP A 21 -12.36 4.64 -10.26
N ALA A 22 -12.16 3.78 -11.27
CA ALA A 22 -12.76 3.99 -12.60
C ALA A 22 -14.29 4.06 -12.55
N LYS A 23 -14.93 3.36 -11.60
CA LYS A 23 -16.37 3.44 -11.36
C LYS A 23 -16.81 4.75 -10.69
N ARG A 24 -16.04 5.25 -9.70
CA ARG A 24 -16.38 6.47 -8.95
C ARG A 24 -16.00 7.76 -9.70
N ALA A 25 -14.89 7.74 -10.41
CA ALA A 25 -14.34 8.87 -11.15
C ALA A 25 -14.04 8.47 -12.62
N PRO A 26 -15.06 8.19 -13.46
CA PRO A 26 -14.87 7.64 -14.80
C PRO A 26 -14.08 8.55 -15.74
N SER A 27 -14.17 9.87 -15.54
CA SER A 27 -13.48 10.88 -16.34
C SER A 27 -12.07 11.22 -15.85
N ALA A 28 -11.68 10.74 -14.66
CA ALA A 28 -10.35 11.00 -14.12
C ALA A 28 -9.32 10.05 -14.70
N ASP A 29 -8.05 10.46 -14.71
CA ASP A 29 -6.93 9.54 -14.90
C ASP A 29 -6.63 8.89 -13.54
N VAL A 30 -6.94 7.60 -13.44
CA VAL A 30 -6.83 6.84 -12.18
C VAL A 30 -5.71 5.83 -12.31
N GLU A 31 -5.13 5.45 -11.17
CA GLU A 31 -4.01 4.52 -11.12
C GLU A 31 -4.31 3.19 -11.82
N SER A 32 -3.25 2.62 -12.38
CA SER A 32 -3.26 1.26 -12.88
C SER A 32 -3.00 0.25 -11.75
N VAL A 33 -3.30 -1.02 -11.98
CA VAL A 33 -2.97 -2.10 -11.03
C VAL A 33 -1.45 -2.18 -10.81
N ALA A 34 -0.64 -1.82 -11.81
CA ALA A 34 0.81 -1.75 -11.66
C ALA A 34 1.26 -0.62 -10.73
N ASP A 35 0.60 0.54 -10.75
CA ASP A 35 0.90 1.67 -9.85
C ASP A 35 0.58 1.28 -8.41
N HIS A 36 -0.60 0.72 -8.18
CA HIS A 36 -1.03 0.15 -6.90
C HIS A 36 -0.01 -0.88 -6.38
N SER A 37 0.31 -1.91 -7.18
CA SER A 37 1.24 -2.97 -6.80
C SER A 37 2.63 -2.44 -6.43
N LEU A 38 3.13 -1.42 -7.16
CA LEU A 38 4.40 -0.77 -6.86
C LEU A 38 4.34 -0.03 -5.52
N MET A 39 3.27 0.72 -5.26
CA MET A 39 3.11 1.46 -4.01
C MET A 39 2.91 0.53 -2.81
N VAL A 40 2.15 -0.56 -2.95
CA VAL A 40 2.05 -1.62 -1.93
C VAL A 40 3.42 -2.20 -1.64
N SER A 41 4.25 -2.45 -2.66
CA SER A 41 5.61 -2.96 -2.48
C SER A 41 6.51 -1.96 -1.73
N ILE A 42 6.49 -0.68 -2.11
CA ILE A 42 7.30 0.36 -1.47
C ILE A 42 6.89 0.54 0.00
N LEU A 43 5.59 0.64 0.28
CA LEU A 43 5.08 0.75 1.65
C LEU A 43 5.43 -0.49 2.48
N SER A 44 5.32 -1.67 1.90
CA SER A 44 5.65 -2.93 2.57
C SER A 44 7.12 -3.01 2.95
N ILE A 45 8.04 -2.50 2.12
CA ILE A 45 9.47 -2.41 2.48
C ILE A 45 9.67 -1.54 3.72
N VAL A 46 9.11 -0.32 3.71
CA VAL A 46 9.28 0.64 4.80
C VAL A 46 8.67 0.14 6.10
N LEU A 47 7.52 -0.53 6.04
CA LEU A 47 6.82 -1.05 7.22
C LEU A 47 7.47 -2.34 7.74
N ALA A 48 7.94 -3.23 6.86
CA ALA A 48 8.61 -4.46 7.25
C ALA A 48 9.86 -4.19 8.09
N GLU A 49 10.69 -3.20 7.71
CA GLU A 49 11.86 -2.81 8.51
C GLU A 49 11.50 -2.39 9.93
N ARG A 50 10.40 -1.65 10.10
CA ARG A 50 9.94 -1.17 11.41
C ARG A 50 9.40 -2.29 12.28
N LEU A 51 8.76 -3.28 11.66
CA LEU A 51 8.15 -4.42 12.32
C LEU A 51 9.12 -5.61 12.48
N GLY A 52 10.37 -5.48 12.03
CA GLY A 52 11.38 -6.54 12.11
C GLY A 52 11.09 -7.75 11.21
N LEU A 53 10.37 -7.52 10.11
CA LEU A 53 10.08 -8.52 9.06
C LEU A 53 11.07 -8.40 7.90
N ASP A 54 11.12 -9.41 7.02
CA ASP A 54 11.96 -9.36 5.82
C ASP A 54 11.37 -8.39 4.77
N PRO A 55 12.03 -7.24 4.50
CA PRO A 55 11.52 -6.27 3.53
C PRO A 55 11.57 -6.80 2.08
N SER A 56 12.55 -7.64 1.76
CA SER A 56 12.68 -8.22 0.42
C SER A 56 11.57 -9.23 0.15
N ARG A 57 11.22 -10.03 1.16
CA ARG A 57 10.09 -10.97 1.05
C ARG A 57 8.76 -10.23 0.92
N CYS A 58 8.54 -9.20 1.74
CA CYS A 58 7.36 -8.34 1.65
C CYS A 58 7.23 -7.67 0.28
N ALA A 59 8.32 -7.12 -0.25
CA ALA A 59 8.35 -6.52 -1.59
C ALA A 59 7.98 -7.53 -2.69
N ALA A 60 8.55 -8.73 -2.62
CA ALA A 60 8.29 -9.78 -3.61
C ALA A 60 6.81 -10.23 -3.58
N LEU A 61 6.24 -10.43 -2.38
CA LEU A 61 4.83 -10.76 -2.21
C LEU A 61 3.92 -9.65 -2.77
N ALA A 62 4.20 -8.38 -2.43
CA ALA A 62 3.45 -7.23 -2.90
C ALA A 62 3.53 -7.05 -4.43
N ALA A 63 4.71 -7.25 -5.03
CA ALA A 63 4.88 -7.05 -6.47
C ALA A 63 4.10 -8.05 -7.34
N ILE A 64 3.72 -9.21 -6.79
CA ILE A 64 3.05 -10.28 -7.54
C ILE A 64 1.60 -10.53 -7.11
N HIS A 65 1.12 -9.88 -6.06
CA HIS A 65 -0.17 -10.23 -5.45
C HIS A 65 -1.34 -10.10 -6.44
N ASP A 66 -1.36 -9.02 -7.23
CA ASP A 66 -2.38 -8.77 -8.27
C ASP A 66 -1.93 -9.24 -9.68
N LEU A 67 -0.89 -10.07 -9.80
CA LEU A 67 -0.40 -10.50 -11.11
C LEU A 67 -1.47 -11.25 -11.92
N ALA A 68 -2.41 -11.90 -11.25
CA ALA A 68 -3.53 -12.62 -11.88
C ALA A 68 -4.46 -11.68 -12.66
N GLU A 69 -4.60 -10.44 -12.22
CA GLU A 69 -5.45 -9.42 -12.83
C GLU A 69 -5.01 -9.10 -14.27
N SER A 70 -3.75 -9.35 -14.62
CA SER A 70 -3.26 -9.25 -15.99
C SER A 70 -3.99 -10.16 -17.00
N MET A 71 -4.68 -11.20 -16.50
CA MET A 71 -5.53 -12.08 -17.29
C MET A 71 -7.02 -11.93 -16.96
N VAL A 72 -7.38 -11.73 -15.70
CA VAL A 72 -8.80 -11.73 -15.27
C VAL A 72 -9.42 -10.34 -15.13
N GLY A 73 -8.61 -9.28 -15.15
CA GLY A 73 -9.02 -7.92 -14.83
C GLY A 73 -9.09 -7.65 -13.32
N ASP A 74 -9.17 -6.38 -12.93
CA ASP A 74 -9.47 -5.97 -11.55
C ASP A 74 -10.97 -6.12 -11.30
N LEU A 75 -11.37 -7.24 -10.70
CA LEU A 75 -12.78 -7.62 -10.52
C LEU A 75 -13.38 -6.94 -9.29
N LEU A 76 -14.48 -6.22 -9.48
CA LEU A 76 -15.28 -5.65 -8.40
C LEU A 76 -16.05 -6.72 -7.62
N PRO A 77 -16.40 -6.46 -6.34
CA PRO A 77 -17.16 -7.41 -5.51
C PRO A 77 -18.49 -7.88 -6.11
N GLU A 78 -19.14 -7.07 -6.95
CA GLU A 78 -20.38 -7.46 -7.66
C GLU A 78 -20.17 -8.39 -8.87
N GLU A 79 -18.95 -8.50 -9.39
CA GLU A 79 -18.66 -9.25 -10.63
C GLU A 79 -18.35 -10.73 -10.39
N ALA A 80 -17.90 -11.07 -9.18
CA ALA A 80 -17.63 -12.44 -8.77
C ALA A 80 -17.74 -12.61 -7.25
N ARG A 81 -18.24 -13.76 -6.81
CA ARG A 81 -18.17 -14.14 -5.39
C ARG A 81 -16.69 -14.35 -4.99
N PRO A 82 -16.32 -14.16 -3.71
CA PRO A 82 -14.93 -14.31 -3.27
C PRO A 82 -14.28 -15.63 -3.68
N GLU A 83 -14.98 -16.76 -3.54
CA GLU A 83 -14.45 -18.08 -3.90
C GLU A 83 -14.24 -18.23 -5.41
N GLU A 84 -15.13 -17.63 -6.20
CA GLU A 84 -15.03 -17.63 -7.65
C GLU A 84 -13.89 -16.72 -8.14
N LYS A 85 -13.75 -15.53 -7.53
CA LYS A 85 -12.62 -14.62 -7.79
C LYS A 85 -11.30 -15.34 -7.52
N HIS A 86 -11.13 -15.93 -6.35
CA HIS A 86 -9.92 -16.70 -6.01
C HIS A 86 -9.67 -17.87 -6.97
N ALA A 87 -10.70 -18.62 -7.35
CA ALA A 87 -10.53 -19.72 -8.30
C ALA A 87 -10.04 -19.24 -9.68
N ARG A 88 -10.60 -18.13 -10.18
CA ARG A 88 -10.19 -17.51 -11.46
C ARG A 88 -8.76 -16.98 -11.38
N GLU A 89 -8.41 -16.28 -10.31
CA GLU A 89 -7.07 -15.71 -10.10
C GLU A 89 -6.02 -16.79 -9.98
N ARG A 90 -6.30 -17.83 -9.18
CA ARG A 90 -5.42 -18.99 -9.04
C ARG A 90 -5.20 -19.72 -10.36
N ALA A 91 -6.25 -19.89 -11.17
CA ALA A 91 -6.14 -20.49 -12.49
C ALA A 91 -5.30 -19.64 -13.45
N ALA A 92 -5.46 -18.31 -13.42
CA ALA A 92 -4.66 -17.38 -14.20
C ALA A 92 -3.18 -17.44 -13.80
N LEU A 93 -2.87 -17.42 -12.50
CA LEU A 93 -1.51 -17.55 -12.00
C LEU A 93 -0.87 -18.89 -12.34
N ALA A 94 -1.64 -19.99 -12.26
CA ALA A 94 -1.18 -21.30 -12.72
C ALA A 94 -0.86 -21.33 -14.22
N ALA A 95 -1.65 -20.65 -15.05
CA ALA A 95 -1.38 -20.53 -16.48
C ALA A 95 -0.13 -19.67 -16.76
N ILE A 96 0.02 -18.52 -16.08
CA ILE A 96 1.20 -17.65 -16.19
C ILE A 96 2.45 -18.43 -15.79
N ALA A 97 2.46 -19.03 -14.61
CA ALA A 97 3.60 -19.74 -14.07
C ALA A 97 3.91 -21.04 -14.82
N GLY A 98 2.91 -21.85 -15.15
CA GLY A 98 3.10 -23.09 -15.91
C GLY A 98 3.62 -22.85 -17.33
N SER A 99 3.49 -21.62 -17.83
CA SER A 99 4.08 -21.23 -19.10
C SER A 99 5.57 -20.83 -18.98
N LEU A 100 6.06 -20.55 -17.77
CA LEU A 100 7.48 -20.34 -17.46
C LEU A 100 8.16 -21.70 -17.19
N GLY A 101 9.41 -21.87 -17.61
CA GLY A 101 10.18 -23.10 -17.33
C GLY A 101 10.53 -23.28 -15.83
N ASP A 102 10.43 -22.20 -15.06
CA ASP A 102 10.83 -22.06 -13.65
C ASP A 102 9.73 -21.38 -12.79
N GLY A 103 8.47 -21.43 -13.25
CA GLY A 103 7.34 -20.72 -12.63
C GLY A 103 6.93 -21.21 -11.24
N ASP A 104 7.45 -22.34 -10.75
CA ASP A 104 7.12 -22.88 -9.43
C ASP A 104 7.44 -21.90 -8.29
N ALA A 105 8.49 -21.09 -8.45
CA ALA A 105 8.84 -20.07 -7.47
C ALA A 105 7.77 -18.99 -7.37
N LEU A 106 7.23 -18.55 -8.51
CA LEU A 106 6.15 -17.58 -8.60
C LEU A 106 4.86 -18.13 -7.97
N LEU A 107 4.50 -19.37 -8.29
CA LEU A 107 3.32 -20.01 -7.71
C LEU A 107 3.42 -20.18 -6.19
N ARG A 108 4.58 -20.60 -5.67
CA ARG A 108 4.78 -20.70 -4.22
C ARG A 108 4.64 -19.35 -3.52
N LEU A 109 5.11 -18.27 -4.15
CA LEU A 109 5.02 -16.93 -3.60
C LEU A 109 3.56 -16.44 -3.58
N TYR A 110 2.82 -16.67 -4.66
CA TYR A 110 1.39 -16.37 -4.72
C TYR A 110 0.59 -17.19 -3.68
N ASP A 111 0.86 -18.49 -3.58
CA ASP A 111 0.20 -19.36 -2.59
C ASP A 111 0.49 -19.00 -1.13
N GLU A 112 1.65 -18.39 -0.87
CA GLU A 112 1.96 -17.83 0.44
C GLU A 112 1.13 -16.58 0.71
N TYR A 113 1.06 -15.66 -0.26
CA TYR A 113 0.24 -14.46 -0.17
C TYR A 113 -1.23 -14.83 0.06
N GLU A 114 -1.84 -15.62 -0.83
CA GLU A 114 -3.25 -16.01 -0.77
C GLU A 114 -3.66 -16.60 0.58
N ARG A 115 -2.79 -17.42 1.18
CA ARG A 115 -3.07 -18.07 2.47
C ARG A 115 -2.78 -17.20 3.68
N GLY A 116 -2.10 -16.06 3.51
CA GLY A 116 -1.60 -15.26 4.64
C GLY A 116 -0.72 -16.07 5.58
N ALA A 117 0.06 -17.01 5.05
CA ALA A 117 0.75 -18.05 5.82
C ALA A 117 1.88 -17.48 6.70
N THR A 118 2.56 -16.45 6.22
CA THR A 118 3.73 -15.83 6.86
C THR A 118 3.38 -14.47 7.48
N PRO A 119 4.13 -13.99 8.50
CA PRO A 119 4.00 -12.61 8.98
C PRO A 119 4.12 -11.57 7.85
N GLU A 120 5.03 -11.79 6.90
CA GLU A 120 5.24 -10.97 5.71
C GLU A 120 3.98 -10.92 4.84
N SER A 121 3.39 -12.06 4.50
CA SER A 121 2.13 -12.09 3.71
C SER A 121 0.99 -11.39 4.44
N ARG A 122 0.86 -11.57 5.76
CA ARG A 122 -0.16 -10.87 6.57
C ARG A 122 0.07 -9.37 6.65
N LEU A 123 1.33 -8.91 6.64
CA LEU A 123 1.64 -7.50 6.51
C LEU A 123 1.18 -6.99 5.14
N VAL A 124 1.58 -7.63 4.04
CA VAL A 124 1.24 -7.19 2.68
C VAL A 124 -0.28 -7.11 2.47
N HIS A 125 -1.06 -8.06 3.00
CA HIS A 125 -2.54 -7.98 3.00
C HIS A 125 -3.10 -6.72 3.67
N GLN A 126 -2.48 -6.27 4.76
CA GLN A 126 -2.88 -5.04 5.43
C GLN A 126 -2.38 -3.80 4.70
N VAL A 127 -1.18 -3.87 4.11
CA VAL A 127 -0.60 -2.78 3.33
C VAL A 127 -1.38 -2.52 2.05
N ASP A 128 -1.88 -3.55 1.36
CA ASP A 128 -2.81 -3.42 0.23
C ASP A 128 -4.02 -2.54 0.62
N LYS A 129 -4.65 -2.82 1.76
CA LYS A 129 -5.78 -2.01 2.26
C LYS A 129 -5.38 -0.64 2.77
N LEU A 130 -4.20 -0.49 3.36
CA LEU A 130 -3.68 0.82 3.76
C LEU A 130 -3.44 1.70 2.53
N GLU A 131 -2.82 1.16 1.49
CA GLU A 131 -2.51 1.85 0.24
C GLU A 131 -3.81 2.35 -0.41
N LEU A 132 -4.83 1.49 -0.53
CA LEU A 132 -6.16 1.86 -1.01
C LEU A 132 -6.74 3.09 -0.27
N ALA A 133 -6.60 3.12 1.07
CA ALA A 133 -7.12 4.23 1.87
C ALA A 133 -6.29 5.52 1.71
N LEU A 134 -4.96 5.40 1.60
CA LEU A 134 -4.09 6.53 1.35
C LEU A 134 -4.35 7.13 -0.04
N GLN A 135 -4.56 6.28 -1.05
CA GLN A 135 -4.90 6.71 -2.39
C GLN A 135 -6.27 7.42 -2.43
N ALA A 136 -7.29 6.91 -1.72
CA ALA A 136 -8.57 7.63 -1.55
C ALA A 136 -8.39 9.02 -0.94
N ILE A 137 -7.54 9.15 0.08
CA ILE A 137 -7.25 10.43 0.72
C ILE A 137 -6.53 11.37 -0.25
N SER A 138 -5.57 10.88 -1.03
CA SER A 138 -4.88 11.69 -2.06
C SER A 138 -5.88 12.17 -3.11
N TYR A 139 -6.71 11.28 -3.64
CA TYR A 139 -7.73 11.64 -4.62
C TYR A 139 -8.76 12.62 -4.09
N TYR A 140 -9.11 12.58 -2.80
CA TYR A 140 -9.92 13.63 -2.18
C TYR A 140 -9.18 14.97 -2.18
N MET A 141 -7.91 14.99 -1.77
CA MET A 141 -7.11 16.22 -1.73
C MET A 141 -6.91 16.83 -3.12
N ASP A 142 -6.80 15.99 -4.14
CA ASP A 142 -6.62 16.39 -5.54
C ASP A 142 -7.95 16.72 -6.24
N GLY A 143 -9.09 16.55 -5.55
CA GLY A 143 -10.43 16.82 -6.10
C GLY A 143 -10.93 15.78 -7.10
N VAL A 144 -10.29 14.60 -7.17
CA VAL A 144 -10.71 13.45 -8.00
C VAL A 144 -11.91 12.74 -7.37
N LEU A 145 -11.95 12.64 -6.04
CA LEU A 145 -13.06 12.07 -5.29
C LEU A 145 -13.69 13.13 -4.38
N ASP A 146 -15.00 13.00 -4.16
CA ASP A 146 -15.64 13.72 -3.06
C ASP A 146 -15.35 13.06 -1.71
N GLY A 147 -15.68 13.75 -0.63
CA GLY A 147 -15.44 13.25 0.72
C GLY A 147 -16.27 12.03 1.08
N GLN A 148 -17.45 11.83 0.47
CA GLN A 148 -18.30 10.68 0.74
C GLN A 148 -17.67 9.41 0.16
N ASP A 149 -17.31 9.45 -1.12
CA ASP A 149 -16.68 8.34 -1.83
C ASP A 149 -15.33 7.99 -1.18
N ALA A 150 -14.46 8.97 -0.93
CA ALA A 150 -13.18 8.73 -0.28
C ALA A 150 -13.37 8.04 1.09
N CYS A 151 -14.37 8.45 1.85
CA CYS A 151 -14.67 7.83 3.15
C CYS A 151 -15.23 6.41 3.05
N GLU A 152 -15.87 6.01 1.95
CA GLU A 152 -16.26 4.60 1.76
C GLU A 152 -15.02 3.70 1.69
N PHE A 153 -14.01 4.08 0.92
CA PHE A 153 -12.75 3.33 0.80
C PHE A 153 -11.96 3.30 2.10
N VAL A 154 -11.83 4.44 2.79
CA VAL A 154 -11.17 4.52 4.09
C VAL A 154 -11.83 3.60 5.12
N ARG A 155 -13.18 3.59 5.18
CA ARG A 155 -13.91 2.69 6.09
C ARG A 155 -13.73 1.23 5.72
N ALA A 156 -13.74 0.91 4.42
CA ALA A 156 -13.49 -0.45 3.95
C ALA A 156 -12.12 -0.93 4.41
N ALA A 157 -11.06 -0.14 4.23
CA ALA A 157 -9.70 -0.47 4.66
C ALA A 157 -9.58 -0.70 6.17
N LEU A 158 -10.19 0.16 6.99
CA LEU A 158 -10.15 0.05 8.45
C LEU A 158 -10.73 -1.26 9.01
N ARG A 159 -11.56 -1.96 8.25
CA ARG A 159 -12.05 -3.30 8.65
C ARG A 159 -10.93 -4.35 8.64
N TYR A 160 -9.91 -4.15 7.80
CA TYR A 160 -8.82 -5.10 7.59
C TYR A 160 -7.52 -4.74 8.32
N LEU A 161 -7.31 -3.46 8.68
CA LEU A 161 -6.17 -3.05 9.49
C LEU A 161 -6.32 -3.59 10.93
N ARG A 162 -5.47 -4.55 11.29
CA ARG A 162 -5.39 -5.16 12.63
C ARG A 162 -4.18 -4.65 13.41
N ASP A 163 -3.14 -4.26 12.69
CA ASP A 163 -1.93 -3.68 13.26
C ASP A 163 -2.17 -2.22 13.69
N GLY A 164 -1.78 -1.89 14.92
CA GLY A 164 -1.98 -0.56 15.49
C GLY A 164 -1.15 0.52 14.80
N ASP A 165 0.07 0.20 14.38
CA ASP A 165 0.97 1.16 13.74
C ASP A 165 0.43 1.55 12.35
N LEU A 166 -0.10 0.58 11.60
CA LEU A 166 -0.74 0.85 10.30
C LEU A 166 -2.00 1.71 10.46
N ALA A 167 -2.82 1.41 11.48
CA ALA A 167 -4.00 2.22 11.78
C ALA A 167 -3.61 3.66 12.15
N ASP A 168 -2.54 3.86 12.93
CA ASP A 168 -2.06 5.18 13.33
C ASP A 168 -1.53 5.99 12.14
N HIS A 169 -0.88 5.34 11.16
CA HIS A 169 -0.47 5.98 9.91
C HIS A 169 -1.66 6.47 9.10
N LEU A 170 -2.73 5.66 8.96
CA LEU A 170 -3.94 6.09 8.26
C LEU A 170 -4.62 7.27 8.96
N GLN A 171 -4.69 7.25 10.29
CA GLN A 171 -5.25 8.38 11.04
C GLN A 171 -4.43 9.66 10.88
N ALA A 172 -3.09 9.55 10.81
CA ALA A 172 -2.24 10.70 10.55
C ALA A 172 -2.53 11.30 9.17
N ALA A 173 -2.75 10.47 8.15
CA ALA A 173 -3.15 10.93 6.81
C ALA A 173 -4.54 11.61 6.80
N LEU A 174 -5.52 11.07 7.53
CA LEU A 174 -6.84 11.70 7.69
C LEU A 174 -6.74 13.08 8.37
N ARG A 175 -5.93 13.20 9.43
CA ARG A 175 -5.68 14.49 10.09
C ARG A 175 -5.00 15.49 9.17
N ALA A 176 -4.02 15.04 8.38
CA ALA A 176 -3.27 15.91 7.47
C ALA A 176 -4.10 16.40 6.28
N SER A 177 -5.01 15.57 5.78
CA SER A 177 -5.90 15.91 4.65
C SER A 177 -7.11 16.74 5.04
N GLY A 178 -7.50 16.74 6.33
CA GLY A 178 -8.74 17.34 6.80
C GLY A 178 -9.99 16.55 6.40
N LEU A 179 -9.84 15.35 5.83
CA LEU A 179 -10.96 14.47 5.50
C LEU A 179 -11.57 13.90 6.79
N VAL A 180 -12.86 14.11 7.00
CA VAL A 180 -13.60 13.62 8.17
C VAL A 180 -14.56 12.52 7.75
N CYS A 181 -14.25 11.27 8.10
CA CYS A 181 -15.15 10.14 7.86
C CYS A 181 -15.92 9.76 9.11
N ALA A 182 -17.21 10.07 9.15
CA ALA A 182 -18.07 9.56 10.22
C ALA A 182 -18.12 8.01 10.18
N PRO A 183 -18.23 7.31 11.32
CA PRO A 183 -18.43 5.85 11.35
C PRO A 183 -19.67 5.45 10.55
N ALA A 184 -19.68 4.27 9.93
CA ALA A 184 -20.92 3.75 9.36
C ALA A 184 -21.85 3.27 10.48
N ILE A 185 -23.16 3.26 10.20
CA ILE A 185 -24.16 2.72 11.13
C ILE A 185 -23.84 1.25 11.41
N GLY A 186 -23.57 0.91 12.68
CA GLY A 186 -23.23 -0.45 13.12
C GLY A 186 -21.75 -0.73 13.37
N ASP A 187 -20.85 0.23 13.08
CA ASP A 187 -19.43 0.08 13.39
C ASP A 187 -19.16 0.16 14.92
N SER A 188 -18.31 -0.73 15.43
CA SER A 188 -17.90 -0.73 16.85
C SER A 188 -17.21 0.59 17.22
N PRO A 189 -17.65 1.30 18.28
CA PRO A 189 -17.11 2.62 18.65
C PRO A 189 -15.59 2.64 18.81
N GLY A 190 -15.00 1.54 19.30
CA GLY A 190 -13.58 1.41 19.59
C GLY A 190 -12.65 1.48 18.38
N ARG A 191 -13.09 1.08 17.17
CA ARG A 191 -12.28 1.16 15.94
C ARG A 191 -12.27 2.55 15.32
N PHE A 192 -13.23 3.39 15.69
CA PHE A 192 -13.44 4.73 15.12
C PHE A 192 -13.18 5.85 16.15
N LEU A 193 -12.63 5.53 17.33
CA LEU A 193 -12.21 6.50 18.36
C LEU A 193 -11.28 7.60 17.81
N TYR A 194 -10.76 7.43 16.61
CA TYR A 194 -9.78 8.27 15.93
C TYR A 194 -10.37 9.26 14.91
N PHE A 195 -11.69 9.34 14.76
CA PHE A 195 -12.37 10.22 13.77
C PHE A 195 -12.93 11.52 14.36
N TRP A 196 -12.79 11.76 15.66
CA TRP A 196 -13.30 12.97 16.29
C TRP A 196 -12.24 14.09 16.28
N PRO A 197 -12.62 15.36 16.02
CA PRO A 197 -11.68 16.48 16.14
C PRO A 197 -11.08 16.49 17.55
N VAL A 198 -9.75 16.52 17.64
CA VAL A 198 -9.05 16.59 18.93
C VAL A 198 -9.39 17.93 19.58
N GLY A 199 -10.41 17.88 20.44
CA GLY A 199 -11.01 19.02 21.10
C GLY A 199 -11.80 18.59 22.33
N LYS A 200 -11.28 17.61 23.08
CA LYS A 200 -11.55 17.32 24.50
C LYS A 200 -10.57 16.26 24.97
N SER A 201 -9.70 16.66 25.88
CA SER A 201 -8.56 15.92 26.42
C SER A 201 -8.86 14.47 26.82
N ARG A 202 -8.01 13.54 26.38
CA ARG A 202 -7.46 12.50 27.26
C ARG A 202 -5.97 12.36 27.01
N ALA A 203 -5.19 12.63 28.05
CA ALA A 203 -3.78 12.37 28.08
C ALA A 203 -3.53 10.88 27.83
N CYS A 204 -2.88 10.54 26.72
CA CYS A 204 -2.20 9.27 26.56
C CYS A 204 -0.81 9.60 26.00
N GLY A 205 0.15 9.69 26.91
CA GLY A 205 1.54 9.93 26.58
C GLY A 205 2.15 8.65 26.02
N TYR A 206 2.38 8.62 24.72
CA TYR A 206 3.37 7.73 24.13
C TYR A 206 4.60 8.57 23.81
N ALA A 207 5.63 8.39 24.64
CA ALA A 207 6.94 8.97 24.46
C ALA A 207 7.57 8.40 23.18
N TRP A 208 7.74 9.26 22.18
CA TRP A 208 8.52 8.98 20.99
C TRP A 208 9.98 8.77 21.40
N ARG A 209 10.46 7.52 21.52
CA ARG A 209 11.89 7.23 21.64
C ARG A 209 12.51 7.23 20.25
N SER A 210 13.07 8.38 19.89
CA SER A 210 14.03 8.50 18.80
C SER A 210 15.32 7.78 19.13
N SER A 211 15.48 6.53 18.70
CA SER A 211 16.79 5.89 18.66
C SER A 211 16.85 4.74 17.66
N VAL A 212 16.97 5.06 16.38
CA VAL A 212 17.74 4.23 15.44
C VAL A 212 18.67 5.17 14.70
N ARG A 213 19.93 5.22 15.13
CA ARG A 213 21.00 5.76 14.28
C ARG A 213 21.26 4.68 13.23
N ALA A 214 20.85 4.93 11.99
CA ALA A 214 21.29 4.14 10.86
C ALA A 214 22.81 4.34 10.70
N SER A 215 23.60 3.40 11.22
CA SER A 215 25.04 3.32 10.98
C SER A 215 25.28 2.56 9.68
N TRP A 216 25.52 3.30 8.61
CA TRP A 216 26.08 2.76 7.37
C TRP A 216 27.53 2.29 7.60
N PRO A 217 27.94 1.11 7.10
CA PRO A 217 29.36 0.73 7.15
C PRO A 217 30.16 1.61 6.19
N ARG A 218 30.97 2.52 6.73
CA ARG A 218 31.96 3.29 5.98
C ARG A 218 33.14 2.38 5.63
N THR A 219 33.27 2.05 4.35
CA THR A 219 34.50 1.52 3.76
C THR A 219 35.63 2.54 3.93
N SER A 220 36.75 2.10 4.49
CA SER A 220 37.95 2.92 4.71
C SER A 220 38.66 3.23 3.38
N ARG A 221 38.78 4.52 3.04
CA ARG A 221 39.87 5.02 2.21
C ARG A 221 40.39 6.34 2.76
N ARG A 222 41.69 6.35 3.06
CA ARG A 222 42.51 7.53 3.42
C ARG A 222 42.60 8.48 2.23
N GLY A 223 42.60 9.79 2.48
CA GLY A 223 42.92 10.79 1.46
C GLY A 223 42.53 12.22 1.83
N SER A 224 43.42 12.88 2.57
CA SER A 224 43.63 14.32 2.80
C SER A 224 42.75 15.42 2.18
N SER A 225 42.43 16.38 3.06
CA SER A 225 42.45 17.85 2.92
C SER A 225 41.32 18.59 2.19
N GLY A 226 40.71 19.55 2.91
CA GLY A 226 40.34 20.85 2.32
C GLY A 226 38.93 21.40 2.61
N SER A 227 38.85 22.37 3.52
CA SER A 227 38.11 23.64 3.34
C SER A 227 36.57 23.73 3.51
N ARG A 228 36.21 24.49 4.57
CA ARG A 228 35.16 25.54 4.72
C ARG A 228 33.72 25.16 5.12
N ARG A 229 33.27 25.92 6.14
CA ARG A 229 31.93 26.01 6.72
C ARG A 229 30.90 26.55 5.73
N ALA A 230 29.67 26.05 5.85
CA ALA A 230 28.45 26.84 5.64
C ALA A 230 27.42 26.42 6.70
N THR A 231 26.96 27.39 7.48
CA THR A 231 25.86 27.28 8.43
C THR A 231 24.54 27.41 7.68
N TRP A 232 23.58 26.52 7.90
CA TRP A 232 22.23 26.60 7.38
C TRP A 232 21.23 26.57 8.54
N SER A 233 20.37 27.58 8.63
CA SER A 233 19.25 27.67 9.57
C SER A 233 17.95 27.29 8.83
N PRO A 234 17.07 26.43 9.38
CA PRO A 234 15.83 26.09 8.69
C PRO A 234 14.64 26.90 9.24
N THR A 235 14.06 27.73 8.39
CA THR A 235 12.65 28.14 8.49
C THR A 235 12.03 27.96 7.10
N GLY A 236 11.18 26.94 6.94
CA GLY A 236 10.50 26.65 5.67
C GLY A 236 9.76 25.31 5.65
N SER A 237 8.55 25.32 5.10
CA SER A 237 7.51 24.26 5.04
C SER A 237 8.00 22.85 4.63
N PRO A 238 7.37 21.74 5.09
CA PRO A 238 7.94 20.39 4.99
C PRO A 238 7.73 19.67 3.64
N TRP A 239 7.17 20.32 2.62
CA TRP A 239 6.91 19.66 1.32
C TRP A 239 7.55 20.42 0.15
N PRO A 240 8.39 19.77 -0.67
CA PRO A 240 8.84 20.35 -1.93
C PRO A 240 7.68 20.36 -2.93
N THR A 241 7.30 21.54 -3.40
CA THR A 241 6.44 21.70 -4.58
C THR A 241 7.24 21.32 -5.81
N PHE A 242 6.94 20.18 -6.43
CA PHE A 242 7.45 19.87 -7.76
C PHE A 242 6.58 20.62 -8.80
N ARG A 243 7.24 21.42 -9.65
CA ARG A 243 6.68 21.98 -10.89
C ARG A 243 7.10 21.13 -12.07
#